data_AF-A0A537TQQ1-F1
#
_entry.id   AF-A0A537TQQ1-F1
#
_cell.length_a   1.000
_cell.length_b   1.000
_cell.length_c   1.000
_cell.angle_alpha   90.00
_cell.angle_beta   90.00
_cell.angle_gamma   90.00
#
_symmetry.space_group_name_H-M   'P 1'
#
loop_
_entity.id
_entity.type
_entity.pdbx_description
1 polymer ?
#
loop_
_entity_poly.entity_id
_entity_poly.type
_entity_poly.pdbx_seq_one_letter_code
_entity_poly.pdbx_strand_id
1 'polypeptide(L)' 'MHFGATVSIVRDGGRRQTFRIVGEDEADPAHGTLSHVSPLARALFGKEVGDTVEVANSQAEIVEIA' A
#
# COMPACT_ATOMS: atom_id res chain seq x y z
N MET A 1 -0.25 -5.34 -8.75
CA MET A 1 0.21 -5.56 -7.36
C MET A 1 0.33 -7.06 -7.08
N HIS A 2 1.47 -7.53 -6.55
CA HIS A 2 1.71 -8.92 -6.19
C HIS A 2 2.48 -9.02 -4.87
N PHE A 3 2.58 -10.22 -4.29
CA PHE A 3 3.37 -10.43 -3.07
C PHE A 3 4.85 -10.11 -3.31
N GLY A 4 5.47 -9.34 -2.41
CA GLY A 4 6.84 -8.85 -2.55
C GLY A 4 6.98 -7.51 -3.27
N ALA A 5 5.91 -7.01 -3.90
CA ALA A 5 5.90 -5.74 -4.63
C ALA A 5 6.06 -4.54 -3.69
N THR A 6 6.70 -3.49 -4.21
CA THR A 6 6.79 -2.19 -3.53
C THR A 6 5.77 -1.25 -4.12
N VAL A 7 4.98 -0.59 -3.27
CA VAL A 7 3.95 0.37 -3.66
C VAL A 7 4.21 1.71 -3.00
N SER A 8 4.06 2.79 -3.76
CA SER A 8 3.97 4.14 -3.21
C SER A 8 2.54 4.64 -3.33
N ILE A 9 2.00 5.16 -2.23
CA ILE A 9 0.71 5.83 -2.18
C ILE A 9 0.86 7.28 -1.73
N VAL A 10 -0.06 8.13 -2.15
CA VAL A 10 -0.23 9.49 -1.64
C VAL A 10 -1.60 9.59 -0.97
N ARG A 11 -1.63 10.04 0.29
CA ARG A 11 -2.88 10.28 1.03
C ARG A 11 -3.33 11.73 0.93
N ASP A 12 -4.57 11.95 1.33
CA ASP A 12 -5.15 13.27 1.58
C ASP A 12 -4.17 14.17 2.37
N GLY A 13 -3.83 15.33 1.80
CA GLY A 13 -2.80 16.23 2.33
C GLY A 13 -1.39 16.06 1.73
N GLY A 14 -1.23 15.20 0.71
CA GLY A 14 0.02 15.07 -0.05
C GLY A 14 1.09 14.21 0.60
N ARG A 15 0.74 13.49 1.69
CA ARG A 15 1.69 12.62 2.39
C ARG A 15 1.95 11.36 1.55
N ARG A 16 3.17 11.24 1.03
CA ARG A 16 3.64 10.05 0.34
C ARG A 16 4.12 8.98 1.33
N GLN A 17 3.73 7.74 1.11
CA GLN A 17 4.19 6.58 1.86
C GLN A 17 4.52 5.44 0.92
N THR A 18 5.62 4.74 1.17
CA THR A 18 6.07 3.60 0.37
C THR A 18 6.12 2.36 1.25
N PHE A 19 5.57 1.25 0.75
CA PHE A 19 5.48 -0.01 1.47
C PHE A 19 5.88 -1.17 0.57
N ARG A 20 6.56 -2.16 1.12
CA ARG A 20 6.74 -3.47 0.48
C ARG A 20 5.73 -4.46 1.03
N ILE A 21 4.94 -5.08 0.17
CA ILE A 21 3.94 -6.07 0.57
C ILE A 21 4.62 -7.40 0.89
N VAL A 22 4.52 -7.87 2.12
CA VAL A 22 5.21 -9.07 2.63
C VAL A 22 4.24 -10.01 3.38
N GLY A 23 4.75 -11.14 3.89
CA GLY A 23 3.98 -12.09 4.69
C GLY A 23 3.59 -11.49 6.05
N GLU A 24 2.60 -12.11 6.72
CA GLU A 24 2.18 -11.67 8.05
C GLU A 24 3.34 -11.70 9.06
N ASP A 25 4.13 -12.78 9.04
CA ASP A 25 5.27 -12.97 9.95
C ASP A 25 6.46 -12.03 9.67
N GLU A 26 6.49 -11.39 8.49
CA GLU A 26 7.59 -10.54 8.02
C GLU A 26 7.26 -9.04 8.09
N ALA A 27 6.01 -8.70 8.43
CA ALA A 27 5.51 -7.34 8.34
C ALA A 27 5.97 -6.47 9.50
N ASP A 28 6.61 -5.36 9.16
CA ASP A 28 7.08 -4.32 10.08
C ASP A 28 6.86 -2.94 9.43
N PRO A 29 5.74 -2.27 9.77
CA PRO A 29 5.43 -0.94 9.24
C PRO A 29 6.47 0.13 9.58
N ALA A 30 7.22 -0.04 10.68
CA ALA A 30 8.28 0.91 11.04
C ALA A 30 9.46 0.81 10.07
N HIS A 31 9.66 -0.36 9.46
CA HIS A 31 10.66 -0.61 8.43
C HIS A 31 10.09 -0.59 7.01
N GLY A 32 8.87 -0.08 6.83
CA GLY A 32 8.26 0.08 5.50
C GLY A 32 7.80 -1.22 4.86
N THR A 33 7.62 -2.31 5.62
CA THR A 33 6.98 -3.53 5.12
C THR A 33 5.55 -3.64 5.63
N LEU A 34 4.65 -4.17 4.80
CA LEU A 34 3.22 -4.22 5.07
C LEU A 34 2.71 -5.63 4.81
N SER A 35 2.02 -6.21 5.79
CA SER A 35 1.41 -7.52 5.62
C SER A 35 0.38 -7.52 4.50
N HIS A 36 0.42 -8.53 3.65
CA HIS A 36 -0.59 -8.77 2.61
C HIS A 36 -2.02 -8.94 3.15
N VAL A 37 -2.20 -9.28 4.43
CA VAL A 37 -3.54 -9.37 5.04
C VAL A 37 -4.05 -8.03 5.59
N SER A 38 -3.22 -7.00 5.62
CA SER A 38 -3.63 -5.68 6.11
C SER A 38 -4.77 -5.10 5.25
N PRO A 39 -5.70 -4.32 5.84
CA PRO A 39 -6.78 -3.69 5.08
C PRO A 39 -6.27 -2.85 3.90
N LEU A 40 -5.17 -2.13 4.10
CA LEU A 40 -4.52 -1.35 3.06
C LEU A 40 -3.99 -2.24 1.93
N ALA A 41 -3.21 -3.29 2.23
CA ALA A 41 -2.68 -4.18 1.19
C ALA A 41 -3.82 -4.82 0.39
N ARG A 42 -4.87 -5.30 1.07
CA ARG A 42 -6.07 -5.87 0.44
C ARG A 42 -6.77 -4.89 -0.49
N ALA A 43 -6.90 -3.63 -0.11
CA ALA A 43 -7.50 -2.59 -0.95
C ALA A 43 -6.66 -2.29 -2.21
N LEU A 44 -5.33 -2.45 -2.12
CA LEU A 44 -4.40 -2.22 -3.23
C LEU A 44 -4.27 -3.42 -4.18
N PHE A 45 -4.67 -4.63 -3.77
CA PHE A 45 -4.62 -5.80 -4.64
C PHE A 45 -5.56 -5.61 -5.84
N GLY A 46 -5.05 -5.94 -7.04
CA GLY A 46 -5.79 -5.77 -8.30
C GLY A 46 -5.89 -4.32 -8.80
N LYS A 47 -5.21 -3.37 -8.15
CA LYS A 47 -5.13 -1.97 -8.57
C LYS A 47 -3.84 -1.66 -9.32
N GLU A 48 -3.89 -0.58 -10.08
CA GLU A 48 -2.79 -0.07 -10.91
C GLU A 48 -2.38 1.35 -10.51
N VAL A 49 -1.27 1.84 -11.07
CA VAL A 49 -0.83 3.22 -10.86
C VAL A 49 -1.88 4.17 -11.43
N GLY A 50 -2.26 5.18 -10.64
CA GLY A 50 -3.35 6.12 -10.93
C GLY A 50 -4.68 5.75 -10.27
N ASP A 51 -4.83 4.53 -9.76
CA ASP A 51 -6.04 4.16 -9.03
C ASP A 51 -6.07 4.80 -7.64
N THR A 52 -7.28 5.15 -7.21
CA THR A 52 -7.55 5.61 -5.84
C THR A 52 -8.27 4.53 -5.05
N VAL A 53 -7.85 4.32 -3.80
CA VAL A 53 -8.46 3.37 -2.86
C VAL A 53 -8.86 4.09 -1.58
N GLU A 54 -9.94 3.62 -0.96
CA GLU A 54 -10.40 4.14 0.34
C GLU A 54 -9.91 3.25 1.48
N VAL A 55 -9.25 3.86 2.46
CA VAL A 55 -8.61 3.14 3.57
C VAL A 55 -8.82 3.92 4.86
N ALA A 56 -9.60 3.36 5.77
CA ALA A 56 -9.88 3.92 7.10
C ALA A 56 -10.37 5.39 7.05
N ASN A 57 -11.36 5.66 6.17
CA ASN A 57 -11.97 6.97 5.94
C ASN A 57 -11.02 8.04 5.35
N SER A 58 -9.97 7.61 4.66
CA SER A 58 -9.09 8.48 3.87
C SER A 58 -8.86 7.88 2.50
N GLN A 59 -8.65 8.73 1.50
CA GLN A 59 -8.28 8.29 0.17
C GLN A 59 -6.76 8.16 0.05
N ALA A 60 -6.35 7.18 -0.75
CA ALA A 60 -4.97 6.97 -1.13
C ALA A 60 -4.88 6.72 -2.63
N GLU A 61 -4.10 7.53 -3.33
CA GLU A 61 -3.80 7.35 -4.75
C GLU A 61 -2.51 6.53 -4.89
N ILE A 62 -2.51 5.54 -5.78
CA ILE A 62 -1.34 4.74 -6.09
C ILE A 62 -0.50 5.48 -7.11
N VAL A 63 0.71 5.89 -6.74
CA VAL A 63 1.60 6.66 -7.62
C VAL A 63 2.73 5.82 -8.21
N GLU A 64 3.00 4.64 -7.66
CA GLU A 64 4.06 3.74 -8.13
C GLU A 64 3.82 2.30 -7.66
N ILE A 65 4.11 1.34 -8.54
CA ILE A 65 4.17 -0.10 -8.23
C ILE A 65 5.42 -0.66 -8.90
N ALA A 66 6.29 -1.30 -8.12
CA ALA A 66 7.55 -1.92 -8.55
C ALA A 66 7.67 -3.37 -8.07
#